data_AF-A0A6V7LMZ1-F1
#
_entry.id   AF-A0A6V7LMZ1-F1
#
_cell.length_a   1.000
_cell.length_b   1.000
_cell.length_c   1.000
_cell.angle_alpha   90.00
_cell.angle_beta   90.00
_cell.angle_gamma   90.00
#
_symmetry.space_group_name_H-M   'P 1'
#
loop_
_entity.id
_entity.type
_entity.pdbx_description
1 polymer ?
#
loop_
_entity_poly.entity_id
_entity_poly.type
_entity_poly.pdbx_seq_one_letter_code
_entity_poly.pdbx_strand_id
1 'polypeptide(L)' 'VSIVVNNAGYVYGRTFLNIPDDEIERTFKVNILSHYW' A
#
# COMPACT_ATOMS: atom_id res chain seq x y z
N VAL A 1 3.82 10.79 21.95
CA VAL A 1 3.72 9.43 21.34
C VAL A 1 5.05 8.73 21.57
N SER A 2 5.04 7.51 22.12
CA SER A 2 6.29 6.80 22.47
C SER A 2 6.79 5.90 21.36
N ILE A 3 5.89 5.17 20.69
CA ILE A 3 6.14 4.36 19.48
C ILE A 3 4.87 4.43 18.63
N VAL A 4 5.02 4.56 17.31
CA VAL A 4 3.92 4.41 16.35
C VAL A 4 4.12 3.09 15.62
N VAL A 5 3.07 2.27 15.58
CA VAL A 5 3.02 1.08 14.75
C VAL A 5 1.87 1.24 13.76
N ASN A 6 2.19 1.32 12.48
CA ASN A 6 1.22 1.30 11.40
C ASN A 6 1.17 -0.13 10.83
N ASN A 7 0.03 -0.80 11.01
CA ASN A 7 -0.20 -2.18 10.58
C ASN A 7 -1.18 -2.26 9.39
N ALA A 8 -1.45 -1.15 8.70
CA ALA A 8 -2.29 -1.17 7.52
C ALA A 8 -1.55 -1.86 6.36
N GLY A 9 -2.23 -2.76 5.66
CA GLY A 9 -1.69 -3.49 4.53
C GLY A 9 -2.75 -3.74 3.46
N TYR A 10 -2.34 -3.65 2.19
CA TYR A 10 -3.17 -3.87 1.02
C TYR A 10 -2.46 -4.78 0.02
N VAL A 11 -3.17 -5.78 -0.50
CA VAL A 11 -2.65 -6.71 -1.50
C VAL A 11 -3.65 -6.83 -2.64
N TYR A 12 -3.13 -6.77 -3.87
CA TYR A 12 -3.88 -7.05 -5.08
C TYR A 12 -3.11 -8.04 -5.96
N GLY A 13 -3.68 -9.22 -6.19
CA GLY A 13 -3.02 -10.32 -6.89
C GLY A 13 -3.50 -10.49 -8.33
N ARG A 14 -2.71 -9.99 -9.30
CA ARG A 14 -2.85 -10.29 -10.74
C ARG A 14 -1.48 -10.30 -11.42
N THR A 15 -1.40 -10.82 -12.64
CA THR A 15 -0.21 -10.65 -13.49
C THR A 15 0.04 -9.17 -13.73
N PHE A 16 1.31 -8.73 -13.68
CA PHE A 16 1.70 -7.31 -13.68
C PHE A 16 0.98 -6.44 -14.73
N LEU A 17 0.94 -6.88 -16.00
CA LEU A 17 0.30 -6.12 -17.08
C LEU A 17 -1.24 -6.11 -17.03
N ASN A 18 -1.85 -6.90 -16.15
CA ASN A 18 -3.29 -6.97 -15.94
C ASN A 18 -3.72 -6.25 -14.65
N ILE A 19 -2.81 -5.54 -13.98
CA ILE A 19 -3.12 -4.78 -12.77
C ILE A 19 -3.69 -3.41 -13.19
N PRO A 20 -4.88 -3.03 -12.73
CA PRO A 20 -5.40 -1.67 -12.88
C PRO A 20 -4.51 -0.64 -12.16
N ASP A 21 -4.32 0.54 -12.74
CA ASP A 21 -3.45 1.59 -12.16
C ASP A 21 -3.85 2.00 -10.75
N ASP A 22 -5.15 2.05 -10.45
CA ASP A 22 -5.69 2.40 -9.14
C ASP A 22 -5.30 1.38 -8.06
N GLU A 23 -5.16 0.11 -8.43
CA GLU A 23 -4.72 -0.96 -7.53
C GLU A 23 -3.22 -0.86 -7.22
N ILE A 24 -2.41 -0.43 -8.18
CA ILE A 24 -1.00 -0.10 -7.97
C ILE A 24 -0.91 1.08 -7.01
N GLU A 25 -1.61 2.18 -7.30
CA GLU A 25 -1.61 3.37 -6.46
C GLU A 25 -2.05 3.07 -5.02
N ARG A 26 -3.12 2.30 -4.85
CA ARG A 26 -3.64 1.92 -3.53
C ARG A 26 -2.62 1.10 -2.75
N THR A 27 -1.92 0.18 -3.42
CA THR A 27 -0.85 -0.62 -2.81
C THR A 27 0.27 0.29 -2.29
N PHE A 28 0.73 1.27 -3.08
CA PHE A 28 1.76 2.22 -2.63
C PHE A 28 1.26 3.15 -1.52
N LYS A 29 0.04 3.67 -1.62
CA LYS A 29 -0.56 4.56 -0.62
C LYS A 29 -0.62 3.90 0.76
N VAL A 30 -1.08 2.64 0.82
CA VAL A 30 -1.24 1.92 2.09
C VAL A 30 0.09 1.37 2.59
N ASN A 31 0.85 0.65 1.77
CA ASN A 31 1.97 -0.16 2.26
C ASN A 31 3.29 0.61 2.36
N ILE A 32 3.40 1.77 1.72
CA ILE A 32 4.64 2.54 1.66
C ILE A 32 4.40 3.95 2.18
N LEU A 33 3.60 4.74 1.48
CA LEU A 33 3.47 6.17 1.75
C LEU A 33 2.85 6.46 3.12
N SER A 34 1.95 5.59 3.61
CA SER A 34 1.34 5.76 4.94
C SER A 34 2.33 5.61 6.11
N HIS A 35 3.54 5.11 5.87
CA HIS A 35 4.59 5.02 6.89
C HIS A 35 5.44 6.28 7.00
N TYR A 36 5.37 7.18 6.00
CA TYR A 36 6.12 8.42 5.96
C TYR A 36 5.16 9.59 6.22
N TRP A 37 4.95 9.89 7.51
CA TRP A 37 4.30 11.15 7.93
C TRP A 37 5.31 12.30 7.89
#